data_AF-A0A3M5SFL1-F1
#
_entry.id   AF-A0A3M5SFL1-F1
#
_cell.length_a   1.000
_cell.length_b   1.000
_cell.length_c   1.000
_cell.angle_alpha   90.00
_cell.angle_beta   90.00
_cell.angle_gamma   90.00
#
_symmetry.space_group_name_H-M   'P 1'
#
loop_
_entity.id
_entity.type
_entity.pdbx_description
1 polymer ?
#
loop_
_entity_poly.entity_id
_entity_poly.type
_entity_poly.pdbx_seq_one_letter_code
_entity_poly.pdbx_strand_id
1 'polypeptide(L)'
;MADTQVESTSSYQYDSLGRRVAKQSEIKGHADHKRFLWQGLRMLREESPGQSSLYLYEPGSYAPLARVDEKEGEVENKVYYFHTDQIGTPLEMTDAEGQIVWQAKYRAWVAVEKLVVNEVEQNLRFQGQYFDVETGLHYNTFRYYDPEIGRFITQDPIGLLGGFNLYRYTPNPVRCTDPLGLVHELTPGYNVYGLFQEGAEKPYYVGITDDLARRRNEHIGTERLGPGTEMMPLDKNVNYGQARGYEQAYIEHYETKTGVIGKDISPTNRGNKINSFDHESTLRTPSRQANFEGNYQTKSAALKGGCG
;
A
#
# COMPACT_ATOMS: atom_id res chain seq x y z
N MET A 1 -26.23 34.48 7.18
CA MET A 1 -24.97 33.92 7.65
C MET A 1 -25.27 32.48 8.02
N ALA A 2 -24.70 31.51 7.30
CA ALA A 2 -24.84 30.11 7.71
C ALA A 2 -24.02 29.95 8.99
N ASP A 3 -24.69 29.55 10.06
CA ASP A 3 -24.08 29.28 11.35
C ASP A 3 -23.30 27.98 11.22
N THR A 4 -22.05 28.08 10.75
CA THR A 4 -21.15 26.94 10.60
C THR A 4 -20.56 26.61 11.97
N GLN A 5 -21.38 26.03 12.85
CA GLN A 5 -20.86 25.33 14.01
C GLN A 5 -20.07 24.11 13.53
N VAL A 6 -18.83 23.98 14.01
CA VAL A 6 -18.02 22.79 13.79
C VAL A 6 -18.67 21.63 14.55
N GLU A 7 -19.24 20.66 13.82
CA GLU A 7 -19.92 19.51 14.44
C GLU A 7 -18.94 18.44 14.96
N SER A 8 -17.70 18.41 14.44
CA SER A 8 -16.65 17.53 14.93
C SER A 8 -15.24 18.09 14.73
N THR A 9 -14.34 17.76 15.64
CA THR A 9 -12.89 18.04 15.54
C THR A 9 -12.11 16.78 15.86
N SER A 10 -11.09 16.47 15.05
CA SER A 10 -10.28 15.25 15.24
C SER A 10 -8.79 15.54 15.06
N SER A 11 -7.96 14.86 15.82
CA SER A 11 -6.49 14.92 15.75
C SER A 11 -5.89 13.52 15.79
N TYR A 12 -4.79 13.33 15.07
CA TYR A 12 -4.12 12.05 14.92
C TYR A 12 -2.63 12.21 15.21
N GLN A 13 -2.04 11.23 15.88
CA GLN A 13 -0.61 11.19 16.19
C GLN A 13 0.04 10.00 15.50
N TYR A 14 1.25 10.20 14.98
CA TYR A 14 1.99 9.19 14.23
C TYR A 14 3.40 9.03 14.78
N ASP A 15 3.94 7.82 14.68
CA ASP A 15 5.35 7.57 14.95
C ASP A 15 6.24 7.85 13.73
N SER A 16 7.56 7.69 13.89
CA SER A 16 8.55 7.92 12.85
C SER A 16 8.46 6.95 11.66
N LEU A 17 7.71 5.85 11.79
CA LEU A 17 7.45 4.91 10.70
C LEU A 17 6.15 5.25 9.96
N GLY A 18 5.47 6.34 10.32
CA GLY A 18 4.21 6.78 9.71
C GLY A 18 2.98 6.01 10.18
N ARG A 19 3.08 5.21 11.25
CA ARG A 19 1.95 4.48 11.82
C ARG A 19 1.19 5.38 12.78
N ARG A 20 -0.14 5.37 12.71
CA ARG A 20 -0.99 6.11 13.66
C ARG A 20 -0.92 5.46 15.02
N VAL A 21 -0.43 6.18 16.03
CA VAL A 21 -0.27 5.68 17.42
C VAL A 21 -1.36 6.20 18.35
N ALA A 22 -2.05 7.28 17.99
CA ALA A 22 -3.21 7.75 18.73
C ALA A 22 -4.18 8.54 17.84
N LYS A 23 -5.43 8.60 18.27
CA LYS A 23 -6.42 9.55 17.79
C LYS A 23 -7.21 10.16 18.94
N GLN A 24 -7.66 11.38 18.75
CA GLN A 24 -8.60 12.06 19.63
C GLN A 24 -9.64 12.75 18.76
N SER A 25 -10.91 12.47 19.01
CA SER A 25 -12.03 13.04 18.26
C SER A 25 -13.07 13.58 19.22
N GLU A 26 -13.65 14.72 18.88
CA GLU A 26 -14.82 15.29 19.54
C GLU A 26 -15.93 15.37 18.51
N ILE A 27 -17.03 14.62 18.71
CA ILE A 27 -18.18 14.59 17.81
C ILE A 27 -19.40 15.00 18.62
N LYS A 28 -20.06 16.11 18.26
CA LYS A 28 -21.25 16.62 18.98
C LYS A 28 -21.02 16.69 20.51
N GLY A 29 -19.87 17.22 20.91
CA GLY A 29 -19.46 17.37 22.32
C GLY A 29 -19.02 16.09 23.03
N HIS A 30 -19.00 14.94 22.35
CA HIS A 30 -18.51 13.68 22.91
C HIS A 30 -17.06 13.46 22.49
N ALA A 31 -16.15 13.48 23.46
CA ALA A 31 -14.74 13.21 23.24
C ALA A 31 -14.46 11.69 23.32
N ASP A 32 -13.75 11.18 22.32
CA ASP A 32 -13.17 9.84 22.29
C ASP A 32 -11.65 9.93 22.14
N HIS A 33 -10.94 9.00 22.77
CA HIS A 33 -9.50 8.87 22.69
C HIS A 33 -9.13 7.41 22.52
N LYS A 34 -8.34 7.12 21.47
CA LYS A 34 -7.79 5.80 21.24
C LYS A 34 -6.29 5.85 21.02
N ARG A 35 -5.61 4.81 21.52
CA ARG A 35 -4.20 4.51 21.20
C ARG A 35 -4.12 3.25 20.38
N PHE A 36 -3.08 3.15 19.57
CA PHE A 36 -2.87 2.00 18.69
C PHE A 36 -1.46 1.44 18.90
N LEU A 37 -1.38 0.13 19.08
CA LEU A 37 -0.14 -0.63 19.15
C LEU A 37 0.03 -1.43 17.86
N TRP A 38 1.28 -1.64 17.45
CA TRP A 38 1.61 -2.19 16.14
C TRP A 38 2.62 -3.33 16.23
N GLN A 39 2.41 -4.38 15.44
CA GLN A 39 3.38 -5.43 15.15
C GLN A 39 3.94 -5.20 13.73
N GLY A 40 5.14 -4.60 13.63
CA GLY A 40 5.64 -4.13 12.33
C GLY A 40 4.71 -3.06 11.75
N LEU A 41 4.20 -3.27 10.53
CA LEU A 41 3.21 -2.41 9.86
C LEU A 41 1.77 -2.93 9.96
N ARG A 42 1.47 -3.84 10.90
CA ARG A 42 0.13 -4.38 11.15
C ARG A 42 -0.37 -3.90 12.50
N MET A 43 -1.54 -3.25 12.54
CA MET A 43 -2.15 -2.77 13.79
C MET A 43 -2.47 -4.00 14.65
N LEU A 44 -1.98 -4.00 15.89
CA LEU A 44 -2.07 -5.15 16.79
C LEU A 44 -3.19 -4.93 17.81
N ARG A 45 -3.31 -3.72 18.36
CA ARG A 45 -4.26 -3.43 19.44
C ARG A 45 -4.77 -2.01 19.31
N GLU A 46 -6.02 -1.79 19.64
CA GLU A 46 -6.55 -0.46 20.00
C GLU A 46 -6.90 -0.41 21.48
N GLU A 47 -6.69 0.76 22.09
CA GLU A 47 -6.89 0.96 23.52
C GLU A 47 -7.67 2.26 23.76
N SER A 48 -8.74 2.16 24.53
CA SER A 48 -9.50 3.27 25.12
C SER A 48 -9.32 3.24 26.65
N PRO A 49 -9.67 4.30 27.39
CA PRO A 49 -9.58 4.26 28.86
C PRO A 49 -10.36 3.06 29.45
N GLY A 50 -9.66 2.16 30.14
CA GLY A 50 -10.25 0.98 30.78
C GLY A 50 -10.70 -0.14 29.83
N GLN A 51 -10.40 -0.06 28.52
CA GLN A 51 -10.74 -1.10 27.55
C GLN A 51 -9.66 -1.26 26.48
N SER A 52 -9.44 -2.49 26.03
CA SER A 52 -8.56 -2.75 24.90
C SER A 52 -9.07 -3.87 24.01
N SER A 53 -8.60 -3.87 22.77
CA SER A 53 -8.99 -4.82 21.76
C SER A 53 -7.76 -5.28 21.00
N LEU A 54 -7.34 -6.52 21.25
CA LEU A 54 -6.20 -7.16 20.59
C LEU A 54 -6.69 -7.93 19.36
N TYR A 55 -6.10 -7.65 18.21
CA TYR A 55 -6.43 -8.28 16.94
C TYR A 55 -5.46 -9.42 16.62
N LEU A 56 -6.00 -10.58 16.30
CA LEU A 56 -5.29 -11.74 15.79
C LEU A 56 -5.59 -11.88 14.30
N TYR A 57 -4.57 -12.15 13.51
CA TYR A 57 -4.64 -12.19 12.04
C TYR A 57 -4.18 -13.53 11.52
N GLU A 58 -4.63 -13.90 10.33
CA GLU A 58 -4.10 -15.07 9.64
C GLU A 58 -2.58 -14.93 9.39
N PRO A 59 -1.84 -16.05 9.34
CA PRO A 59 -0.40 -16.03 9.07
C PRO A 59 -0.06 -15.34 7.75
N GLY A 60 0.82 -14.34 7.80
CA GLY A 60 1.33 -13.65 6.61
C GLY A 60 0.35 -12.69 5.92
N SER A 61 -0.83 -12.42 6.50
CA SER A 61 -1.83 -11.52 5.94
C SER A 61 -2.27 -10.42 6.92
N TYR A 62 -3.18 -9.56 6.47
CA TYR A 62 -3.88 -8.56 7.27
C TYR A 62 -5.36 -8.92 7.45
N ALA A 63 -5.77 -10.13 7.06
CA ALA A 63 -7.13 -10.63 7.27
C ALA A 63 -7.30 -10.97 8.76
N PRO A 64 -8.28 -10.37 9.45
CA PRO A 64 -8.49 -10.64 10.86
C PRO A 64 -9.11 -12.02 11.06
N LEU A 65 -8.63 -12.71 12.09
CA LEU A 65 -9.06 -14.06 12.47
C LEU A 65 -9.89 -14.01 13.76
N ALA A 66 -9.39 -13.32 14.77
CA ALA A 66 -10.06 -13.18 16.06
C ALA A 66 -9.71 -11.85 16.73
N ARG A 67 -10.52 -11.43 17.70
CA ARG A 67 -10.30 -10.26 18.54
C ARG A 67 -10.49 -10.64 20.00
N VAL A 68 -9.61 -10.19 20.86
CA VAL A 68 -9.69 -10.38 22.31
C VAL A 68 -9.89 -9.03 22.97
N ASP A 69 -11.04 -8.84 23.60
CA ASP A 69 -11.37 -7.64 24.35
C ASP A 69 -11.13 -7.85 25.85
N GLU A 70 -10.38 -6.92 26.42
CA GLU A 70 -10.13 -6.82 27.86
C GLU A 70 -10.73 -5.52 28.36
N LYS A 71 -11.48 -5.59 29.46
CA LYS A 71 -12.13 -4.44 30.07
C LYS A 71 -11.87 -4.42 31.58
N GLU A 72 -11.47 -3.27 32.09
CA GLU A 72 -11.16 -3.08 33.50
C GLU A 72 -12.39 -3.42 34.36
N GLY A 73 -12.17 -4.29 35.36
CA GLY A 73 -13.22 -4.79 36.26
C GLY A 73 -13.97 -6.02 35.77
N GLU A 74 -13.78 -6.48 34.53
CA GLU A 74 -14.24 -7.79 34.08
C GLU A 74 -13.18 -8.86 34.41
N VAL A 75 -13.62 -10.03 34.88
CA VAL A 75 -12.72 -11.12 35.32
C VAL A 75 -12.14 -11.90 34.12
N GLU A 76 -12.91 -11.97 33.04
CA GLU A 76 -12.57 -12.75 31.85
C GLU A 76 -12.57 -11.86 30.60
N ASN A 77 -11.66 -12.18 29.68
CA ASN A 77 -11.60 -11.52 28.39
C ASN A 77 -12.68 -12.07 27.46
N LYS A 78 -13.26 -11.22 26.61
CA LYS A 78 -14.20 -11.64 25.58
C LYS A 78 -13.47 -11.93 24.29
N VAL A 79 -13.73 -13.09 23.69
CA VAL A 79 -13.13 -13.49 22.41
C VAL A 79 -14.19 -13.45 21.33
N TYR A 80 -13.85 -12.82 20.22
CA TYR A 80 -14.68 -12.73 19.04
C TYR A 80 -13.96 -13.32 17.82
N TYR A 81 -14.72 -13.92 16.92
CA TYR A 81 -14.21 -14.58 15.72
C TYR A 81 -14.73 -13.87 14.48
N PHE A 82 -13.84 -13.57 13.54
CA PHE A 82 -14.20 -12.90 12.29
C PHE A 82 -14.59 -13.92 11.22
N HIS A 83 -15.62 -13.59 10.46
CA HIS A 83 -15.99 -14.28 9.23
C HIS A 83 -15.81 -13.30 8.08
N THR A 84 -14.92 -13.64 7.15
CA THR A 84 -14.45 -12.73 6.11
C THR A 84 -14.85 -13.20 4.70
N ASP A 85 -14.84 -12.27 3.74
CA ASP A 85 -14.95 -12.61 2.32
C ASP A 85 -13.64 -13.19 1.74
N GLN A 86 -13.62 -13.49 0.43
CA GLN A 86 -12.47 -14.11 -0.24
C GLN A 86 -11.18 -13.27 -0.24
N ILE A 87 -11.24 -12.00 0.13
CA ILE A 87 -10.08 -11.10 0.26
C ILE A 87 -9.87 -10.63 1.70
N GLY A 88 -10.51 -11.25 2.68
CA GLY A 88 -10.29 -10.96 4.09
C GLY A 88 -11.05 -9.74 4.63
N THR A 89 -12.09 -9.27 3.93
CA THR A 89 -12.97 -8.21 4.44
C THR A 89 -13.91 -8.79 5.50
N PRO A 90 -13.96 -8.27 6.74
CA PRO A 90 -14.93 -8.70 7.75
C PRO A 90 -16.38 -8.53 7.28
N LEU A 91 -17.16 -9.61 7.24
CA LEU A 91 -18.60 -9.58 6.97
C LEU A 91 -19.41 -9.71 8.26
N GLU A 92 -18.94 -10.59 9.15
CA GLU A 92 -19.59 -10.93 10.42
C GLU A 92 -18.54 -11.13 11.52
N MET A 93 -18.97 -10.97 12.76
CA MET A 93 -18.20 -11.31 13.94
C MET A 93 -19.10 -12.03 14.94
N THR A 94 -18.62 -13.15 15.48
CA THR A 94 -19.36 -13.95 16.48
C THR A 94 -18.64 -13.97 17.82
N ASP A 95 -19.39 -14.12 18.91
CA ASP A 95 -18.83 -14.42 20.24
C ASP A 95 -18.40 -15.89 20.40
N ALA A 96 -17.99 -16.29 21.60
CA ALA A 96 -17.55 -17.64 21.92
C ALA A 96 -18.67 -18.69 21.84
N GLU A 97 -19.93 -18.26 21.99
CA GLU A 97 -21.14 -19.06 21.89
C GLU A 97 -21.67 -19.15 20.45
N GLY A 98 -21.02 -18.47 19.51
CA GLY A 98 -21.38 -18.46 18.09
C GLY A 98 -22.54 -17.51 17.74
N GLN A 99 -22.94 -16.60 18.65
CA GLN A 99 -23.91 -15.57 18.35
C GLN A 99 -23.28 -14.46 17.51
N ILE A 100 -23.98 -13.97 16.50
CA ILE A 100 -23.54 -12.83 15.70
C ILE A 100 -23.67 -11.57 16.54
N VAL A 101 -22.54 -10.92 16.84
CA VAL A 101 -22.47 -9.67 17.63
C VAL A 101 -22.17 -8.44 16.76
N TRP A 102 -21.74 -8.65 15.53
CA TRP A 102 -21.56 -7.61 14.53
C TRP A 102 -21.72 -8.19 13.12
N GLN A 103 -22.40 -7.48 12.23
CA GLN A 103 -22.59 -7.87 10.83
C GLN A 103 -22.79 -6.64 9.95
N ALA A 104 -22.05 -6.58 8.85
CA ALA A 104 -22.14 -5.49 7.88
C ALA A 104 -22.49 -6.00 6.47
N LYS A 105 -23.28 -5.20 5.75
CA LYS A 105 -23.46 -5.30 4.31
C LYS A 105 -22.76 -4.12 3.64
N TYR A 106 -21.98 -4.43 2.61
CA TYR A 106 -21.15 -3.46 1.92
C TYR A 106 -21.61 -3.21 0.49
N ARG A 107 -21.36 -1.99 0.02
CA ARG A 107 -21.28 -1.69 -1.42
C ARG A 107 -19.93 -2.16 -1.98
N ALA A 108 -19.77 -2.07 -3.30
CA ALA A 108 -18.60 -2.58 -4.02
C ALA A 108 -17.22 -2.07 -3.53
N TRP A 109 -17.17 -0.93 -2.84
CA TRP A 109 -15.96 -0.29 -2.33
C TRP A 109 -15.87 -0.30 -0.80
N VAL A 110 -16.56 -1.25 -0.15
CA VAL A 110 -16.58 -1.42 1.32
C VAL A 110 -17.12 -0.21 2.07
N ALA A 111 -17.88 0.65 1.38
CA ALA A 111 -18.83 1.55 2.03
C ALA A 111 -19.91 0.70 2.71
N VAL A 112 -20.11 0.93 4.01
CA VAL A 112 -21.13 0.22 4.78
C VAL A 112 -22.50 0.67 4.28
N GLU A 113 -23.20 -0.22 3.58
CA GLU A 113 -24.59 0.01 3.17
C GLU A 113 -25.51 -0.11 4.37
N LYS A 114 -25.25 -1.12 5.21
CA LYS A 114 -26.06 -1.41 6.40
C LYS A 114 -25.24 -2.18 7.44
N LEU A 115 -25.28 -1.73 8.69
CA LEU A 115 -24.94 -2.57 9.84
C LEU A 115 -26.20 -3.35 10.24
N VAL A 116 -26.19 -4.66 10.03
CA VAL A 116 -27.32 -5.54 10.35
C VAL A 116 -27.34 -5.86 11.83
N VAL A 117 -26.16 -6.10 12.41
CA VAL A 117 -25.93 -6.28 13.85
C VAL A 117 -24.76 -5.37 14.25
N ASN A 118 -24.87 -4.71 15.40
CA ASN A 118 -23.83 -3.79 15.90
C ASN A 118 -23.85 -3.73 17.43
N GLU A 119 -23.76 -4.89 18.08
CA GLU A 119 -23.70 -5.01 19.54
C GLU A 119 -22.29 -4.72 20.06
N VAL A 120 -21.27 -5.05 19.26
CA VAL A 120 -19.86 -4.76 19.52
C VAL A 120 -19.31 -3.89 18.39
N GLU A 121 -18.62 -2.81 18.74
CA GLU A 121 -17.97 -1.94 17.75
C GLU A 121 -16.88 -2.72 16.99
N GLN A 122 -16.90 -2.63 15.66
CA GLN A 122 -15.86 -3.21 14.81
C GLN A 122 -15.50 -2.28 13.63
N ASN A 123 -14.25 -1.83 13.61
CA ASN A 123 -13.75 -0.80 12.71
C ASN A 123 -12.87 -1.31 11.57
N LEU A 124 -12.40 -2.56 11.58
CA LEU A 124 -11.66 -3.14 10.46
C LEU A 124 -12.52 -3.21 9.19
N ARG A 125 -11.90 -2.95 8.03
CA ARG A 125 -12.54 -2.93 6.70
C ARG A 125 -11.77 -3.83 5.75
N PHE A 126 -11.41 -3.38 4.53
CA PHE A 126 -10.43 -4.12 3.74
C PHE A 126 -9.17 -4.39 4.56
N GLN A 127 -8.41 -5.42 4.20
CA GLN A 127 -7.12 -5.71 4.81
C GLN A 127 -6.27 -4.44 4.95
N GLY A 128 -5.82 -4.14 6.18
CA GLY A 128 -5.03 -2.95 6.53
C GLY A 128 -5.82 -1.67 6.85
N GLN A 129 -7.14 -1.67 6.65
CA GLN A 129 -7.99 -0.50 6.85
C GLN A 129 -8.69 -0.48 8.21
N TYR A 130 -8.78 0.72 8.79
CA TYR A 130 -9.52 1.03 10.01
C TYR A 130 -10.50 2.17 9.76
N PHE A 131 -11.78 1.97 10.06
CA PHE A 131 -12.84 2.96 9.90
C PHE A 131 -12.79 4.02 10.99
N ASP A 132 -12.75 5.29 10.58
CA ASP A 132 -12.83 6.45 11.44
C ASP A 132 -14.23 7.09 11.32
N VAL A 133 -15.07 6.83 12.31
CA VAL A 133 -16.46 7.34 12.37
C VAL A 133 -16.54 8.86 12.26
N GLU A 134 -15.52 9.57 12.77
CA GLU A 134 -15.43 11.03 12.75
C GLU A 134 -15.32 11.63 11.34
N THR A 135 -14.83 10.86 10.37
CA THR A 135 -14.63 11.33 8.98
C THR A 135 -15.38 10.50 7.95
N GLY A 136 -15.81 9.29 8.32
CA GLY A 136 -16.31 8.28 7.40
C GLY A 136 -15.22 7.64 6.54
N LEU A 137 -13.96 8.05 6.70
CA LEU A 137 -12.83 7.54 5.94
C LEU A 137 -12.26 6.27 6.58
N HIS A 138 -11.53 5.52 5.77
CA HIS A 138 -10.77 4.36 6.22
C HIS A 138 -9.30 4.74 6.29
N TYR A 139 -8.73 4.81 7.49
CA TYR A 139 -7.29 4.90 7.68
C TYR A 139 -6.62 3.62 7.17
N ASN A 140 -5.71 3.75 6.20
CA ASN A 140 -5.00 2.65 5.55
C ASN A 140 -3.49 2.90 5.62
N THR A 141 -2.92 2.74 6.81
CA THR A 141 -1.50 2.94 7.17
C THR A 141 -0.89 4.25 6.68
N PHE A 142 -0.55 4.38 5.41
CA PHE A 142 0.07 5.58 4.82
C PHE A 142 -0.91 6.53 4.12
N ARG A 143 -2.17 6.10 3.91
CA ARG A 143 -3.19 6.93 3.24
C ARG A 143 -4.55 6.82 3.92
N TYR A 144 -5.44 7.74 3.57
CA TYR A 144 -6.86 7.67 3.92
C TYR A 144 -7.66 7.32 2.67
N TYR A 145 -8.51 6.30 2.78
CA TYR A 145 -9.37 5.80 1.72
C TYR A 145 -10.81 6.26 1.95
N ASP A 146 -11.42 6.81 0.90
CA ASP A 146 -12.82 7.18 0.86
C ASP A 146 -13.63 6.04 0.21
N PRO A 147 -14.44 5.33 1.00
CA PRO A 147 -15.23 4.20 0.49
C PRO A 147 -16.42 4.62 -0.38
N GLU A 148 -16.92 5.87 -0.28
CA GLU A 148 -18.05 6.34 -1.07
C GLU A 148 -17.69 6.53 -2.54
N ILE A 149 -16.45 6.96 -2.81
CA ILE A 149 -15.92 7.18 -4.16
C ILE A 149 -14.88 6.12 -4.59
N GLY A 150 -14.53 5.21 -3.69
CA GLY A 150 -13.68 4.06 -3.96
C GLY A 150 -12.21 4.39 -4.24
N ARG A 151 -11.64 5.40 -3.57
CA ARG A 151 -10.25 5.85 -3.81
C ARG A 151 -9.60 6.50 -2.58
N PHE A 152 -8.28 6.62 -2.58
CA PHE A 152 -7.57 7.43 -1.61
C PHE A 152 -7.87 8.91 -1.79
N ILE A 153 -7.85 9.66 -0.69
CA ILE A 153 -8.03 11.13 -0.70
C ILE A 153 -6.71 11.90 -0.84
N THR A 154 -5.58 11.20 -0.69
CA THR A 154 -4.23 11.73 -0.89
C THR A 154 -3.51 10.95 -1.99
N GLN A 155 -2.56 11.63 -2.64
CA GLN A 155 -1.69 10.98 -3.62
C GLN A 155 -0.84 9.89 -2.95
N ASP A 156 -0.50 8.87 -3.72
CA ASP A 156 0.42 7.82 -3.30
C ASP A 156 1.75 8.43 -2.81
N PRO A 157 2.19 8.18 -1.56
CA PRO A 157 3.44 8.72 -1.04
C PRO A 157 4.67 8.25 -1.81
N ILE A 158 4.60 7.10 -2.48
CA ILE A 158 5.68 6.63 -3.37
C ILE A 158 5.56 7.22 -4.79
N GLY A 159 4.63 8.14 -5.01
CA GLY A 159 4.40 8.85 -6.25
C GLY A 159 4.06 7.90 -7.39
N LEU A 160 4.60 8.17 -8.57
CA LEU A 160 4.36 7.36 -9.77
C LEU A 160 4.90 5.91 -9.67
N LEU A 161 5.63 5.55 -8.60
CA LEU A 161 5.95 4.15 -8.31
C LEU A 161 4.70 3.36 -7.91
N GLY A 162 3.68 4.05 -7.39
CA GLY A 162 2.33 3.55 -7.14
C GLY A 162 1.42 3.56 -8.37
N GLY A 163 1.97 3.67 -9.58
CA GLY A 163 1.20 3.74 -10.83
C GLY A 163 0.59 5.12 -11.10
N PHE A 164 -0.11 5.28 -12.23
CA PHE A 164 -0.56 6.59 -12.70
C PHE A 164 -1.73 7.20 -11.97
N ASN A 165 -2.64 6.36 -11.47
CA ASN A 165 -3.72 6.86 -10.67
C ASN A 165 -3.26 6.89 -9.21
N LEU A 166 -2.66 8.03 -8.84
CA LEU A 166 -2.12 8.26 -7.50
C LEU A 166 -3.17 8.15 -6.37
N TYR A 167 -4.46 8.12 -6.73
CA TYR A 167 -5.57 7.99 -5.79
C TYR A 167 -6.16 6.57 -5.81
N ARG A 168 -5.75 5.68 -6.71
CA ARG A 168 -6.33 4.34 -6.82
C ARG A 168 -6.04 3.49 -5.59
N TYR A 169 -7.06 2.77 -5.10
CA TYR A 169 -6.89 1.72 -4.10
C TYR A 169 -6.18 0.49 -4.67
N THR A 170 -6.91 -0.32 -5.45
CA THR A 170 -6.34 -1.47 -6.15
C THR A 170 -6.91 -1.58 -7.56
N PRO A 171 -6.32 -2.42 -8.42
CA PRO A 171 -6.87 -2.65 -9.74
C PRO A 171 -8.21 -3.35 -9.80
N ASN A 172 -8.42 -4.26 -8.86
CA ASN A 172 -9.65 -5.00 -8.72
C ASN A 172 -9.87 -5.26 -7.22
N PRO A 173 -10.79 -4.51 -6.56
CA PRO A 173 -11.03 -4.63 -5.13
C PRO A 173 -11.73 -5.94 -4.75
N VAL A 174 -12.08 -6.81 -5.70
CA VAL A 174 -12.69 -8.14 -5.44
C VAL A 174 -11.60 -9.22 -5.34
N ARG A 175 -10.40 -8.97 -5.87
CA ARG A 175 -9.30 -9.95 -5.98
C ARG A 175 -7.98 -9.47 -5.41
N CYS A 176 -7.81 -8.18 -5.21
CA CYS A 176 -6.56 -7.56 -4.80
C CYS A 176 -6.78 -6.68 -3.58
N THR A 177 -5.83 -6.71 -2.66
CA THR A 177 -5.79 -5.87 -1.46
C THR A 177 -4.57 -4.96 -1.48
N ASP A 178 -4.68 -3.80 -0.85
CA ASP A 178 -3.54 -2.92 -0.56
C ASP A 178 -3.51 -2.57 0.94
N PRO A 179 -2.90 -3.42 1.78
CA PRO A 179 -2.90 -3.25 3.23
C PRO A 179 -2.05 -2.10 3.78
N LEU A 180 -1.15 -1.57 2.95
CA LEU A 180 -0.29 -0.45 3.35
C LEU A 180 -0.77 0.87 2.76
N GLY A 181 -1.66 0.82 1.77
CA GLY A 181 -1.91 1.97 0.92
C GLY A 181 -0.71 2.26 0.01
N LEU A 182 -0.04 1.24 -0.53
CA LEU A 182 1.03 1.29 -1.54
C LEU A 182 0.81 0.18 -2.58
N VAL A 183 0.93 0.45 -3.89
CA VAL A 183 0.60 -0.53 -4.96
C VAL A 183 1.04 -1.98 -4.71
N HIS A 184 0.12 -2.91 -5.01
CA HIS A 184 0.32 -4.35 -4.89
C HIS A 184 1.26 -4.93 -5.96
N GLU A 185 2.06 -5.93 -5.60
CA GLU A 185 3.11 -6.53 -6.43
C GLU A 185 2.58 -7.25 -7.67
N LEU A 186 1.38 -7.83 -7.56
CA LEU A 186 0.72 -8.52 -8.68
C LEU A 186 -0.03 -7.57 -9.63
N THR A 187 0.07 -6.25 -9.46
CA THR A 187 -0.61 -5.29 -10.35
C THR A 187 -0.08 -5.43 -11.77
N PRO A 188 -0.91 -5.79 -12.77
CA PRO A 188 -0.47 -5.95 -14.15
C PRO A 188 -0.30 -4.60 -14.87
N GLY A 189 0.26 -4.64 -16.08
CA GLY A 189 0.28 -3.49 -17.00
C GLY A 189 1.57 -2.66 -16.99
N TYR A 190 2.64 -3.15 -16.36
CA TYR A 190 3.94 -2.48 -16.34
C TYR A 190 4.82 -2.91 -17.53
N ASN A 191 5.78 -2.05 -17.86
CA ASN A 191 6.80 -2.26 -18.86
C ASN A 191 8.16 -1.93 -18.24
N VAL A 192 9.18 -2.70 -18.58
CA VAL A 192 10.57 -2.36 -18.35
C VAL A 192 11.09 -1.72 -19.63
N TYR A 193 11.81 -0.62 -19.56
CA TYR A 193 12.35 0.08 -20.73
C TYR A 193 13.81 0.47 -20.54
N GLY A 194 14.52 0.60 -21.65
CA GLY A 194 15.84 1.17 -21.74
C GLY A 194 15.84 2.48 -22.53
N LEU A 195 16.75 3.39 -22.18
CA LEU A 195 17.13 4.52 -23.04
C LEU A 195 18.47 4.21 -23.70
N PHE A 196 18.56 4.43 -25.00
CA PHE A 196 19.70 4.05 -25.85
C PHE A 196 20.23 5.26 -26.60
N GLN A 197 21.54 5.29 -26.84
CA GLN A 197 22.08 6.08 -27.95
C GLN A 197 21.64 5.40 -29.24
N GLU A 198 21.33 6.18 -30.28
CA GLU A 198 20.90 5.64 -31.57
C GLU A 198 21.93 4.63 -32.11
N GLY A 199 21.47 3.40 -32.39
CA GLY A 199 22.32 2.31 -32.85
C GLY A 199 23.14 1.59 -31.76
N ALA A 200 22.98 1.93 -30.48
CA ALA A 200 23.65 1.23 -29.38
C ALA A 200 22.90 -0.04 -28.98
N GLU A 201 23.65 -1.11 -28.70
CA GLU A 201 23.08 -2.38 -28.21
C GLU A 201 22.77 -2.37 -26.70
N LYS A 202 23.34 -1.41 -25.96
CA LYS A 202 23.22 -1.33 -24.49
C LYS A 202 22.49 -0.06 -24.06
N PRO A 203 21.52 -0.15 -23.15
CA PRO A 203 20.87 1.04 -22.62
C PRO A 203 21.84 1.79 -21.71
N TYR A 204 21.78 3.13 -21.70
CA TYR A 204 22.45 3.95 -20.69
C TYR A 204 21.59 4.19 -19.45
N TYR A 205 20.30 3.87 -19.52
CA TYR A 205 19.34 3.98 -18.42
C TYR A 205 18.29 2.90 -18.55
N VAL A 206 17.89 2.30 -17.43
CA VAL A 206 16.77 1.35 -17.36
C VAL A 206 15.76 1.88 -16.35
N GLY A 207 14.47 1.72 -16.67
CA GLY A 207 13.39 2.07 -15.75
C GLY A 207 12.13 1.26 -15.98
N ILE A 208 11.14 1.48 -15.12
CA ILE A 208 9.80 0.90 -15.27
C ILE A 208 8.72 1.95 -15.48
N THR A 209 7.69 1.57 -16.23
CA THR A 209 6.49 2.39 -16.42
C THR A 209 5.31 1.58 -16.92
N ASP A 210 4.12 1.95 -16.50
CA ASP A 210 2.83 1.48 -17.02
C ASP A 210 2.41 2.21 -18.33
N ASP A 211 3.15 3.23 -18.79
CA ASP A 211 2.87 4.06 -19.98
C ASP A 211 4.18 4.60 -20.56
N LEU A 212 4.58 4.00 -21.69
CA LEU A 212 5.80 4.34 -22.41
C LEU A 212 5.75 5.72 -23.07
N ALA A 213 4.58 6.16 -23.53
CA ALA A 213 4.44 7.43 -24.24
C ALA A 213 4.60 8.62 -23.28
N ARG A 214 3.92 8.56 -22.13
CA ARG A 214 4.10 9.57 -21.07
C ARG A 214 5.54 9.57 -20.56
N ARG A 215 6.10 8.40 -20.27
CA ARG A 215 7.48 8.30 -19.75
C ARG A 215 8.52 8.83 -20.74
N ARG A 216 8.31 8.61 -22.04
CA ARG A 216 9.13 9.21 -23.10
C ARG A 216 9.13 10.74 -23.00
N ASN A 217 7.96 11.36 -22.86
CA ASN A 217 7.84 12.81 -22.75
C ASN A 217 8.51 13.36 -21.48
N GLU A 218 8.45 12.65 -20.35
CA GLU A 218 9.17 13.02 -19.13
C GLU A 218 10.69 13.00 -19.31
N HIS A 219 11.20 12.00 -20.03
CA HIS A 219 12.63 11.94 -20.33
C HIS A 219 13.07 13.03 -21.31
N ILE A 220 12.20 13.43 -22.25
CA ILE A 220 12.44 14.61 -23.09
C ILE A 220 12.51 15.87 -22.23
N GLY A 221 11.52 16.08 -21.36
CA GLY A 221 11.45 17.26 -20.48
C GLY A 221 12.58 17.35 -19.45
N THR A 222 13.22 16.23 -19.12
CA THR A 222 14.38 16.17 -18.22
C THR A 222 15.71 15.98 -18.97
N GLU A 223 15.69 16.07 -20.31
CA GLU A 223 16.85 15.91 -21.20
C GLU A 223 17.56 14.54 -21.09
N ARG A 224 16.91 13.56 -20.45
CA ARG A 224 17.35 12.17 -20.42
C ARG A 224 17.15 11.48 -21.77
N LEU A 225 16.21 11.96 -22.58
CA LEU A 225 15.98 11.53 -23.96
C LEU A 225 16.04 12.76 -24.87
N GLY A 226 17.09 12.85 -25.69
CA GLY A 226 17.34 13.97 -26.61
C GLY A 226 17.65 13.51 -28.04
N PRO A 227 18.17 14.41 -28.89
CA PRO A 227 18.61 14.06 -30.24
C PRO A 227 19.62 12.90 -30.23
N GLY A 228 19.47 11.94 -31.14
CA GLY A 228 20.35 10.76 -31.22
C GLY A 228 20.15 9.74 -30.09
N THR A 229 18.99 9.77 -29.41
CA THR A 229 18.64 8.77 -28.39
C THR A 229 17.24 8.24 -28.59
N GLU A 230 16.99 7.01 -28.14
CA GLU A 230 15.69 6.36 -28.22
C GLU A 230 15.28 5.67 -26.92
N MET A 231 13.98 5.60 -26.67
CA MET A 231 13.39 4.84 -25.57
C MET A 231 12.75 3.58 -26.13
N MET A 232 13.19 2.41 -25.67
CA MET A 232 12.71 1.11 -26.12
C MET A 232 12.22 0.26 -24.95
N PRO A 233 11.06 -0.41 -25.06
CA PRO A 233 10.63 -1.39 -24.08
C PRO A 233 11.49 -2.66 -24.16
N LEU A 234 12.01 -3.10 -23.01
CA LEU A 234 12.74 -4.35 -22.82
C LEU A 234 11.77 -5.50 -22.48
N ASP A 235 10.77 -5.22 -21.65
CA ASP A 235 9.65 -6.14 -21.35
C ASP A 235 8.34 -5.36 -21.35
N LYS A 236 7.25 -6.01 -21.76
CA LYS A 236 5.91 -5.42 -21.82
C LYS A 236 4.89 -6.24 -21.05
N ASN A 237 3.88 -5.56 -20.50
CA ASN A 237 2.73 -6.18 -19.83
C ASN A 237 3.12 -7.17 -18.72
N VAL A 238 4.11 -6.79 -17.92
CA VAL A 238 4.51 -7.53 -16.71
C VAL A 238 3.74 -7.00 -15.50
N ASN A 239 3.70 -7.77 -14.42
CA ASN A 239 3.22 -7.25 -13.14
C ASN A 239 4.27 -6.37 -12.45
N TYR A 240 3.87 -5.63 -11.44
CA TYR A 240 4.75 -4.69 -10.73
C TYR A 240 5.98 -5.39 -10.10
N GLY A 241 5.79 -6.55 -9.47
CA GLY A 241 6.89 -7.31 -8.87
C GLY A 241 7.91 -7.81 -9.90
N GLN A 242 7.42 -8.28 -11.05
CA GLN A 242 8.23 -8.61 -12.21
C GLN A 242 8.99 -7.38 -12.71
N ALA A 243 8.30 -6.26 -12.94
CA ALA A 243 8.92 -5.03 -13.43
C ALA A 243 10.08 -4.60 -12.53
N ARG A 244 9.90 -4.67 -11.21
CA ARG A 244 10.92 -4.30 -10.21
C ARG A 244 12.12 -5.23 -10.19
N GLY A 245 11.89 -6.54 -10.20
CA GLY A 245 13.00 -7.51 -10.28
C GLY A 245 13.75 -7.40 -11.61
N TYR A 246 13.03 -7.20 -12.71
CA TYR A 246 13.60 -7.13 -14.06
C TYR A 246 14.40 -5.84 -14.27
N GLU A 247 13.87 -4.71 -13.80
CA GLU A 247 14.57 -3.42 -13.78
C GLU A 247 15.96 -3.57 -13.15
N GLN A 248 16.06 -4.18 -11.96
CA GLN A 248 17.35 -4.40 -11.33
C GLN A 248 18.24 -5.35 -12.14
N ALA A 249 17.69 -6.47 -12.63
CA ALA A 249 18.46 -7.44 -13.40
C ALA A 249 19.11 -6.79 -14.63
N TYR A 250 18.40 -5.92 -15.33
CA TYR A 250 18.94 -5.16 -16.46
C TYR A 250 19.93 -4.06 -16.04
N ILE A 251 19.67 -3.36 -14.94
CA ILE A 251 20.60 -2.35 -14.41
C ILE A 251 21.96 -2.98 -14.14
N GLU A 252 21.98 -4.16 -13.52
CA GLU A 252 23.21 -4.88 -13.19
C GLU A 252 23.84 -5.54 -14.40
N HIS A 253 23.04 -6.16 -15.28
CA HIS A 253 23.55 -6.81 -16.48
C HIS A 253 24.20 -5.84 -17.46
N TYR A 254 23.63 -4.64 -17.64
CA TYR A 254 24.17 -3.60 -18.52
C TYR A 254 25.02 -2.56 -17.80
N GLU A 255 25.20 -2.70 -16.48
CA GLU A 255 25.95 -1.78 -15.63
C GLU A 255 25.50 -0.31 -15.73
N THR A 256 24.19 -0.08 -15.91
CA THR A 256 23.66 1.29 -16.08
C THR A 256 23.73 2.05 -14.75
N LYS A 257 24.63 3.04 -14.63
CA LYS A 257 24.95 3.69 -13.34
C LYS A 257 23.86 4.64 -12.82
N THR A 258 23.65 4.56 -11.50
CA THR A 258 22.75 5.35 -10.64
C THR A 258 23.40 6.68 -10.21
N GLY A 259 22.70 7.82 -10.24
CA GLY A 259 23.28 9.16 -10.05
C GLY A 259 23.51 9.52 -8.58
N VAL A 260 24.15 10.66 -8.32
CA VAL A 260 24.50 11.14 -6.96
C VAL A 260 23.65 12.35 -6.53
N ILE A 261 23.15 12.33 -5.28
CA ILE A 261 22.34 13.41 -4.67
C ILE A 261 23.15 14.72 -4.57
N GLY A 262 22.54 15.84 -4.95
CA GLY A 262 23.13 17.17 -4.83
C GLY A 262 24.12 17.55 -5.93
N LYS A 263 24.19 16.78 -7.02
CA LYS A 263 24.98 17.11 -8.21
C LYS A 263 24.10 17.25 -9.44
N ASP A 264 24.48 18.17 -10.31
CA ASP A 264 23.81 18.40 -11.58
C ASP A 264 23.86 17.17 -12.49
N ILE A 265 22.82 17.03 -13.30
CA ILE A 265 22.69 15.98 -14.30
C ILE A 265 23.76 16.20 -15.37
N SER A 266 24.52 15.14 -15.71
CA SER A 266 25.58 15.22 -16.73
C SER A 266 25.63 13.93 -17.55
N PRO A 267 26.33 13.89 -18.71
CA PRO A 267 26.52 12.67 -19.50
C PRO A 267 27.12 11.49 -18.71
N THR A 268 27.87 11.76 -17.64
CA THR A 268 28.48 10.76 -16.75
C THR A 268 27.70 10.55 -15.44
N ASN A 269 26.64 11.33 -15.20
CA ASN A 269 25.81 11.33 -13.99
C ASN A 269 24.31 11.42 -14.37
N ARG A 270 23.78 10.40 -15.05
CA ARG A 270 22.37 10.34 -15.51
C ARG A 270 21.46 9.43 -14.67
N GLY A 271 21.88 9.03 -13.48
CA GLY A 271 21.29 7.83 -12.92
C GLY A 271 20.10 8.02 -11.97
N ASN A 272 19.26 7.00 -12.00
CA ASN A 272 18.19 6.68 -11.06
C ASN A 272 18.82 6.19 -9.74
N LYS A 273 18.79 6.99 -8.68
CA LYS A 273 19.02 6.53 -7.30
C LYS A 273 18.09 7.37 -6.45
N ILE A 274 16.97 6.82 -6.00
CA ILE A 274 16.80 6.38 -4.60
C ILE A 274 15.74 5.27 -4.49
N ASN A 275 15.10 4.89 -5.61
CA ASN A 275 13.88 4.10 -5.58
C ASN A 275 13.96 2.75 -6.31
N SER A 276 15.12 2.23 -6.74
CA SER A 276 15.21 0.87 -7.32
C SER A 276 15.38 -0.20 -6.24
N PHE A 277 15.22 -1.46 -6.64
CA PHE A 277 15.25 -2.63 -5.76
C PHE A 277 16.62 -2.77 -5.08
N ASP A 278 16.68 -2.37 -3.81
CA ASP A 278 17.75 -2.72 -2.87
C ASP A 278 17.58 -4.19 -2.41
N HIS A 279 18.63 -5.00 -2.63
CA HIS A 279 18.72 -6.41 -2.20
C HIS A 279 18.68 -6.54 -0.67
N GLU A 280 19.20 -5.54 0.05
CA GLU A 280 19.34 -5.55 1.51
C GLU A 280 18.26 -4.69 2.20
N SER A 281 17.16 -4.42 1.51
CA SER A 281 16.14 -3.51 2.03
C SER A 281 15.48 -4.04 3.30
N THR A 282 15.69 -3.33 4.41
CA THR A 282 15.06 -3.61 5.72
C THR A 282 13.70 -2.93 5.90
N LEU A 283 13.29 -2.09 4.94
CA LEU A 283 12.04 -1.31 4.98
C LEU A 283 10.86 -2.03 4.32
N ARG A 284 11.09 -3.09 3.54
CA ARG A 284 10.05 -3.89 2.86
C ARG A 284 9.69 -5.12 3.70
N THR A 285 8.46 -5.61 3.56
CA THR A 285 8.08 -6.89 4.16
C THR A 285 8.91 -8.02 3.56
N PRO A 286 9.24 -9.08 4.32
CA PRO A 286 10.02 -10.21 3.80
C PRO A 286 9.40 -10.89 2.58
N SER A 287 8.07 -10.99 2.52
CA SER A 287 7.35 -11.57 1.38
C SER A 287 7.50 -10.75 0.10
N ARG A 288 7.40 -9.42 0.22
CA ARG A 288 7.60 -8.47 -0.89
C ARG A 288 9.03 -8.46 -1.37
N GLN A 289 9.98 -8.51 -0.43
CA GLN A 289 11.39 -8.62 -0.75
C GLN A 289 11.68 -9.90 -1.52
N ALA A 290 11.17 -11.04 -1.04
CA ALA A 290 11.34 -12.34 -1.70
C ALA A 290 10.71 -12.37 -3.11
N ASN A 291 9.57 -11.72 -3.31
CA ASN A 291 8.95 -11.61 -4.64
C ASN A 291 9.85 -10.86 -5.63
N PHE A 292 10.37 -9.69 -5.23
CA PHE A 292 11.23 -8.90 -6.10
C PHE A 292 12.54 -9.62 -6.39
N GLU A 293 13.15 -10.23 -5.38
CA GLU A 293 14.37 -11.04 -5.51
C GLU A 293 14.14 -12.26 -6.43
N GLY A 294 13.03 -12.99 -6.26
CA GLY A 294 12.70 -14.13 -7.14
C GLY A 294 12.54 -13.72 -8.61
N ASN A 295 11.88 -12.58 -8.87
CA ASN A 295 11.76 -12.04 -10.22
C ASN A 295 13.11 -11.55 -10.78
N TYR A 296 13.94 -10.93 -9.94
CA TYR A 296 15.31 -10.55 -10.30
C TYR A 296 16.13 -11.78 -10.70
N GLN A 297 16.18 -12.83 -9.88
CA GLN A 297 16.95 -14.04 -10.16
C GLN A 297 16.49 -14.71 -11.46
N THR A 298 15.17 -14.78 -11.68
CA THR A 298 14.58 -15.32 -12.91
C THR A 298 15.07 -14.55 -14.15
N LYS A 299 15.03 -13.21 -14.11
CA LYS A 299 15.48 -12.38 -15.24
C LYS A 299 16.99 -12.41 -15.41
N SER A 300 17.75 -12.34 -14.33
CA SER A 300 19.22 -12.46 -14.35
C SER A 300 19.69 -13.77 -14.96
N ALA A 301 19.00 -14.88 -14.70
CA ALA A 301 19.27 -16.16 -15.35
C ALA A 301 18.99 -16.11 -16.86
N ALA A 302 17.85 -15.55 -17.27
CA ALA A 302 17.49 -15.41 -18.68
C ALA A 302 18.50 -14.55 -19.47
N LEU A 303 19.03 -13.48 -18.86
CA LEU A 303 20.04 -12.61 -19.47
C LEU A 303 21.42 -13.28 -19.59
N LYS A 304 21.75 -14.23 -18.69
CA LYS A 304 23.00 -15.02 -18.77
C LYS A 304 22.94 -16.15 -19.80
N GLY A 305 21.76 -16.67 -20.11
CA GLY A 305 21.56 -17.77 -21.06
C GLY A 305 21.54 -17.37 -22.54
N GLY A 306 21.63 -16.07 -22.86
CA GLY A 306 21.52 -15.53 -24.22
C GLY A 306 22.81 -15.49 -25.04
N CYS A 307 23.73 -16.44 -24.86
CA CYS A 307 24.89 -16.63 -25.74
C CYS A 307 24.89 -18.05 -26.31
N GLY A 308 24.53 -18.15 -27.59
CA GLY A 308 24.53 -19.34 -28.42
C GLY A 308 23.94 -19.03 -29.79
#